data_AF-X1USQ2-F1
#
_entry.id   AF-X1USQ2-F1
#
_cell.length_a   1.000
_cell.length_b   1.000
_cell.length_c   1.000
_cell.angle_alpha   90.00
_cell.angle_beta   90.00
_cell.angle_gamma   90.00
#
_symmetry.space_group_name_H-M   'P 1'
#
loop_
_entity.id
_entity.type
_entity.pdbx_description
1 polymer ?
#
loop_
_entity_poly.entity_id
_entity_poly.type
_entity_poly.pdbx_seq_one_letter_code
_entity_poly.pdbx_strand_id
1 'polypeptide(L)' 'MDEADGITTSDRGGLPELLVLIDKTQHPIIITANDIWQRKFNLLRRKCHLINLKELDEKIIKEIITNILDKEQ' A
#
# COMPACT_ATOMS: atom_id res chain seq x y z
N MET A 1 -2.74 5.53 -4.05
CA MET A 1 -4.05 4.94 -3.73
C MET A 1 -3.90 4.21 -2.42
N ASP A 2 -4.70 4.58 -1.42
CA ASP A 2 -4.64 3.96 -0.10
C ASP A 2 -5.64 2.81 0.03
N GLU A 3 -5.34 1.85 0.92
CA GLU A 3 -6.21 0.74 1.30
C GLU A 3 -6.86 -0.01 0.11
N ALA A 4 -6.04 -0.44 -0.86
CA ALA A 4 -6.56 -1.11 -2.05
C ALA A 4 -7.30 -2.43 -1.75
N ASP A 5 -7.03 -3.05 -0.60
CA ASP A 5 -7.76 -4.20 -0.06
C ASP A 5 -9.24 -3.91 0.28
N GLY A 6 -9.54 -2.65 0.59
CA GLY A 6 -10.86 -2.12 0.88
C GLY A 6 -11.81 -2.05 -0.32
N ILE A 7 -11.32 -2.23 -1.57
CA ILE A 7 -12.20 -2.35 -2.75
C ILE A 7 -13.09 -3.59 -2.56
N THR A 8 -14.39 -3.35 -2.38
CA THR A 8 -15.38 -4.40 -2.12
C THR A 8 -16.12 -4.80 -3.39
N THR A 9 -16.90 -5.88 -3.32
CA THR A 9 -17.83 -6.32 -4.37
C THR A 9 -18.93 -5.29 -4.69
N SER A 10 -19.15 -4.31 -3.81
CA SER A 10 -20.04 -3.18 -4.05
C SER A 10 -19.44 -2.20 -5.08
N ASP A 11 -18.10 -2.12 -5.14
CA ASP A 11 -17.34 -1.29 -6.09
C ASP A 11 -17.09 -2.09 -7.38
N ARG A 12 -18.18 -2.50 -8.05
CA ARG A 12 -18.14 -3.27 -9.30
C ARG A 12 -17.43 -2.46 -10.39
N GLY A 13 -16.12 -2.61 -10.48
CA GLY A 13 -15.27 -1.96 -11.49
C GLY A 13 -14.04 -1.23 -10.94
N GLY A 14 -13.92 -1.03 -9.62
CA GLY A 14 -12.80 -0.27 -9.04
C GLY A 14 -11.43 -0.89 -9.35
N LEU A 15 -11.29 -2.20 -9.14
CA LEU A 15 -10.03 -2.91 -9.39
C LEU A 15 -9.67 -3.04 -10.89
N PRO A 16 -10.61 -3.38 -11.80
CA PRO A 16 -10.36 -3.33 -13.23
C PRO A 16 -9.93 -1.94 -13.75
N GLU A 17 -10.58 -0.86 -13.30
CA GLU A 17 -10.24 0.49 -13.74
C GLU A 17 -8.86 0.92 -13.22
N LEU A 18 -8.53 0.55 -11.98
CA LEU A 18 -7.19 0.76 -11.44
C LEU A 18 -6.11 0.08 -12.28
N LEU A 19 -6.35 -1.15 -12.75
CA LEU A 19 -5.41 -1.86 -13.62
C LEU A 19 -5.23 -1.15 -14.96
N VAL A 20 -6.30 -0.61 -15.53
CA VAL A 20 -6.24 0.20 -16.76
C VAL A 20 -5.46 1.49 -16.53
N LEU A 21 -5.64 2.14 -15.39
CA LEU A 21 -4.92 3.35 -15.01
C LEU A 21 -3.42 3.08 -14.85
N ILE A 22 -3.04 1.98 -14.19
CA ILE A 22 -1.64 1.56 -14.03
C ILE A 22 -0.98 1.32 -15.39
N ASP A 23 -1.69 0.78 -16.38
CA ASP A 23 -1.14 0.56 -17.71
C ASP A 23 -0.96 1.85 -18.53
N LYS A 24 -1.82 2.85 -18.31
CA LYS A 24 -1.88 4.08 -19.13
C LYS A 24 -1.12 5.26 -18.53
N THR A 25 -0.89 5.25 -17.22
CA THR A 25 -0.26 6.38 -16.52
C THR A 25 1.17 6.61 -17.00
N GLN A 26 1.55 7.90 -17.15
CA GLN A 26 2.94 8.33 -17.34
C GLN A 26 3.58 8.77 -16.00
N HIS A 27 2.81 8.70 -14.91
CA HIS A 27 3.24 9.11 -13.57
C HIS A 27 3.32 7.90 -12.64
N PRO A 28 4.29 7.90 -11.70
CA PRO A 28 4.42 6.82 -10.72
C PRO A 28 3.20 6.79 -9.79
N ILE A 29 2.67 5.59 -9.56
CA ILE A 29 1.55 5.34 -8.64
C ILE A 29 2.07 4.50 -7.48
N ILE A 30 1.87 4.99 -6.25
CA ILE A 30 2.09 4.22 -5.02
C ILE A 30 0.73 3.68 -4.54
N ILE A 31 0.69 2.39 -4.25
CA ILE A 31 -0.50 1.69 -3.77
C ILE A 31 -0.16 1.00 -2.45
N THR A 32 -0.97 1.25 -1.43
CA THR A 32 -0.88 0.58 -0.13
C THR A 32 -2.05 -0.39 0.03
N ALA A 33 -1.79 -1.52 0.69
CA ALA A 33 -2.80 -2.53 0.99
C ALA A 33 -2.34 -3.31 2.23
N ASN A 34 -3.27 -3.63 3.13
CA ASN A 34 -2.95 -4.44 4.31
C ASN A 34 -2.78 -5.91 3.94
N ASP A 35 -3.67 -6.46 3.10
CA ASP A 35 -3.57 -7.83 2.58
C ASP A 35 -3.72 -7.90 1.04
N ILE A 36 -2.56 -8.05 0.38
CA ILE A 36 -2.47 -8.15 -1.09
C ILE A 36 -2.62 -9.60 -1.61
N TRP A 37 -2.70 -10.60 -0.73
CA TRP A 37 -2.64 -12.02 -1.12
C TRP A 37 -3.98 -12.58 -1.58
N GLN A 38 -5.06 -11.84 -1.37
CA GLN A 38 -6.40 -12.21 -1.84
C GLN A 38 -6.42 -12.47 -3.35
N ARG A 39 -7.26 -13.42 -3.78
CA ARG A 39 -7.35 -13.84 -5.20
C ARG A 39 -7.70 -12.68 -6.14
N LYS A 40 -8.51 -11.73 -5.68
CA LYS A 40 -8.92 -10.54 -6.46
C LYS A 40 -7.71 -9.70 -6.89
N PHE A 41 -6.64 -9.65 -6.10
CA PHE A 41 -5.43 -8.86 -6.37
C PHE A 41 -4.35 -9.58 -7.18
N ASN A 42 -4.59 -10.79 -7.68
CA ASN A 42 -3.58 -11.53 -8.45
C ASN A 42 -3.05 -10.71 -9.64
N LEU A 43 -3.94 -10.02 -10.38
CA LEU A 43 -3.54 -9.18 -11.50
C LEU A 43 -2.72 -7.97 -11.05
N LEU A 44 -3.09 -7.34 -9.94
CA LEU A 44 -2.39 -6.19 -9.37
C LEU A 44 -0.96 -6.57 -8.96
N ARG A 45 -0.80 -7.71 -8.28
CA ARG A 45 0.50 -8.27 -7.89
C ARG A 45 1.42 -8.58 -9.07
N ARG A 46 0.85 -8.96 -10.22
CA ARG A 46 1.64 -9.23 -11.43
C ARG A 46 2.08 -7.97 -12.16
N LYS A 47 1.34 -6.87 -12.03
CA LYS A 47 1.63 -5.60 -12.72
C LYS A 47 2.46 -4.63 -11.87
N CYS A 48 2.37 -4.73 -10.55
CA CYS A 48 3.06 -3.84 -9.63
C CYS A 48 4.35 -4.44 -9.10
N HIS A 49 5.30 -3.58 -8.75
CA HIS A 49 6.45 -3.96 -7.93
C HIS A 49 6.00 -4.02 -6.46
N LEU A 50 6.06 -5.22 -5.85
CA LEU A 50 5.63 -5.42 -4.47
C LEU A 50 6.76 -5.12 -3.50
N ILE A 51 6.49 -4.22 -2.57
CA ILE A 51 7.40 -3.88 -1.46
C ILE A 51 6.71 -4.31 -0.17
N ASN A 52 7.24 -5.33 0.49
CA ASN A 52 6.77 -5.74 1.81
C ASN A 52 7.40 -4.85 2.88
N LEU A 53 6.56 -4.07 3.56
CA LEU A 53 6.93 -3.39 4.79
C LEU A 53 6.96 -4.42 5.92
N LYS A 54 8.12 -4.57 6.55
CA LYS A 54 8.29 -5.43 7.72
C LYS A 54 7.99 -4.64 8.98
N GLU A 55 7.62 -5.36 10.03
CA GLU A 55 7.54 -4.77 11.37
C GLU A 55 8.87 -4.14 11.76
N LEU A 56 8.78 -3.01 12.45
CA LEU A 56 9.93 -2.25 12.88
C LEU A 56 10.52 -2.86 14.16
N ASP A 57 11.84 -2.92 14.24
CA ASP A 57 12.53 -3.35 15.46
C ASP A 57 12.19 -2.41 16.63
N GLU A 58 11.89 -2.96 17.80
CA GLU A 58 11.60 -2.24 19.04
C GLU A 58 12.63 -1.16 19.36
N LYS A 59 13.91 -1.40 19.04
CA LYS A 59 14.99 -0.42 19.23
C LYS A 59 14.78 0.83 18.40
N ILE A 60 14.40 0.67 17.13
CA ILE A 60 14.16 1.78 16.22
C ILE A 60 12.88 2.51 16.62
N ILE A 61 11.84 1.79 17.04
CA ILE A 61 10.61 2.41 17.58
C ILE A 61 10.95 3.32 18.76
N LYS A 62 11.75 2.82 19.71
CA LYS A 62 12.18 3.61 20.88
C LYS A 62 12.95 4.86 20.47
N GLU A 63 13.89 4.73 19.54
CA GLU A 63 14.68 5.85 19.02
C GLU A 63 13.80 6.91 18.36
N ILE A 64 12.84 6.50 17.51
CA ILE A 64 11.89 7.42 16.87
C ILE A 64 11.06 8.16 17.92
N ILE A 65 10.53 7.45 18.93
CA ILE A 65 9.73 8.07 19.98
C ILE A 65 10.56 9.08 20.79
N THR A 66 11.79 8.73 21.18
CA THR A 66 12.70 9.66 21.87
C THR A 66 12.97 10.90 21.01
N ASN A 67 13.25 10.73 19.72
CA ASN A 67 13.46 11.85 18.80
C ASN A 67 12.22 12.75 18.63
N ILE A 68 11.01 12.20 18.76
CA ILE A 68 9.78 12.99 18.75
C ILE A 68 9.67 13.79 20.05
N LEU A 69 9.89 13.15 21.20
CA LEU A 69 9.84 13.81 22.51
C LEU A 69 10.84 14.97 22.62
N ASP A 70 12.06 14.77 22.13
CA ASP A 70 13.12 15.79 22.15
C ASP A 70 12.80 17.01 21.27
N LYS A 71 11.95 16.85 20.24
CA LYS A 71 11.51 17.94 19.35
C LYS A 71 10.31 18.72 19.86
N GLU A 72 9.58 18.16 20.83
CA GLU A 72 8.40 18.78 21.45
C GLU A 72 8.78 19.65 22.67
N GLN A 73 10.07 19.67 23.06
CA GLN A 73 10.64 20.57 24.07
C GLN A 73 11.06 21.92 23.47
#